data_AF-A0A4Q3L1D3-F1
#
_entry.id   AF-A0A4Q3L1D3-F1
#
_cell.length_a   1.000
_cell.length_b   1.000
_cell.length_c   1.000
_cell.angle_alpha   90.00
_cell.angle_beta   90.00
_cell.angle_gamma   90.00
#
_symmetry.space_group_name_H-M   'P 1'
#
loop_
_entity.id
_entity.type
_entity.pdbx_description
1 polymer ?
#
loop_
_entity_poly.entity_id
_entity_poly.type
_entity_poly.pdbx_seq_one_letter_code
_entity_poly.pdbx_strand_id
1 'polypeptide(L)'
;MVEASTNPYGLWEPFLFVAPDNSLQVYYARELALNNQDVVMRRSHDGGASWGPLTTVAGAGLVTRDGMPGVATYWDGTQTAMMVIFESGYPFRIVTEKSVDSGATWTQRTTIYAPPGGLSAGSPQIASVGSHLVAVFMTDENSSQHNWPNYAQIKTVASTQISPNGVRWSPSSAIAGASSYWPGAYKKDDGNVFLTYVAGPSYMLSLPVSVIGR
;
A
#
# COMPACT_ATOMS: atom_id res chain seq x y z
N MET A 1 -24.80 6.38 -9.65
CA MET A 1 -24.31 5.77 -8.39
C MET A 1 -23.40 6.78 -7.74
N VAL A 2 -23.65 7.14 -6.48
CA VAL A 2 -22.87 8.16 -5.78
C VAL A 2 -21.62 7.47 -5.22
N GLU A 3 -20.43 7.86 -5.71
CA GLU A 3 -19.15 7.24 -5.31
C GLU A 3 -18.79 7.54 -3.86
N ALA A 4 -19.22 8.69 -3.35
CA ALA A 4 -19.23 9.00 -1.92
C ALA A 4 -20.59 8.60 -1.35
N SER A 5 -20.63 7.70 -0.38
CA SER A 5 -21.87 7.26 0.25
C SER A 5 -22.39 8.33 1.20
N THR A 6 -22.88 9.45 0.68
CA THR A 6 -23.38 10.61 1.45
C THR A 6 -22.33 11.26 2.37
N ASN A 7 -22.33 12.59 2.43
CA ASN A 7 -21.57 13.36 3.42
C ASN A 7 -21.90 12.77 4.82
N PRO A 8 -20.94 12.20 5.58
CA PRO A 8 -19.56 12.66 5.76
C PRO A 8 -18.41 11.79 5.20
N TYR A 9 -18.67 10.73 4.44
CA TYR A 9 -17.63 9.74 4.08
C TYR A 9 -16.88 10.08 2.79
N GLY A 10 -15.54 10.04 2.85
CA GLY A 10 -14.65 10.53 1.78
C GLY A 10 -14.09 9.45 0.85
N LEU A 11 -13.45 9.94 -0.22
CA LEU A 11 -12.55 9.17 -1.08
C LEU A 11 -11.14 9.70 -0.85
N TRP A 12 -10.20 8.79 -0.59
CA TRP A 12 -8.88 9.16 -0.09
C TRP A 12 -7.77 8.46 -0.87
N GLU A 13 -6.58 9.06 -0.85
CA GLU A 13 -5.30 8.38 -1.13
C GLU A 13 -5.22 7.76 -2.55
N PRO A 14 -5.43 8.57 -3.61
CA PRO A 14 -5.38 8.04 -4.98
C PRO A 14 -3.98 7.57 -5.36
N PHE A 15 -3.91 6.39 -5.98
CA PHE A 15 -2.71 5.80 -6.56
C PHE A 15 -2.96 5.46 -8.03
N LEU A 16 -2.19 6.05 -8.94
CA LEU A 16 -2.25 5.78 -10.37
C LEU A 16 -1.26 4.70 -10.76
N PHE A 17 -1.70 3.76 -11.59
CA PHE A 17 -0.91 2.64 -12.04
C PHE A 17 -1.19 2.32 -13.52
N VAL A 18 -0.15 2.07 -14.30
CA VAL A 18 -0.30 1.52 -15.66
C VAL A 18 -0.19 0.00 -15.55
N ALA A 19 -1.30 -0.69 -15.85
CA ALA A 19 -1.38 -2.14 -15.72
C ALA A 19 -0.76 -2.89 -16.90
N PRO A 20 -0.51 -4.21 -16.77
CA PRO A 20 0.10 -5.02 -17.85
C PRO A 20 -0.69 -5.02 -19.17
N ASP A 21 -2.00 -4.76 -19.14
CA ASP A 21 -2.85 -4.61 -20.32
C ASP A 21 -2.79 -3.19 -20.94
N ASN A 22 -1.85 -2.35 -20.49
CA ASN A 22 -1.68 -0.94 -20.83
C ASN A 22 -2.85 -0.03 -20.45
N SER A 23 -3.80 -0.50 -19.64
CA SER A 23 -4.83 0.38 -19.08
C SER A 23 -4.27 1.26 -17.97
N LEU A 24 -4.76 2.50 -17.90
CA LEU A 24 -4.51 3.37 -16.75
C LEU A 24 -5.52 3.00 -15.66
N GLN A 25 -5.06 2.77 -14.44
CA GLN A 25 -5.89 2.42 -13.30
C GLN A 25 -5.67 3.42 -12.17
N VAL A 26 -6.75 3.83 -11.52
CA VAL A 26 -6.72 4.64 -10.30
C VAL A 26 -7.28 3.82 -9.16
N TYR A 27 -6.48 3.62 -8.13
CA TYR A 27 -6.84 2.95 -6.88
C TYR A 27 -7.05 4.02 -5.82
N TYR A 28 -8.02 3.85 -4.95
CA TYR A 28 -8.26 4.79 -3.85
C TYR A 28 -9.05 4.10 -2.75
N ALA A 29 -9.00 4.69 -1.56
CA ALA A 29 -9.78 4.27 -0.43
C ALA A 29 -11.18 4.92 -0.50
N ARG A 30 -12.24 4.13 -0.28
CA ARG A 30 -13.63 4.58 -0.27
C ARG A 30 -14.24 4.28 1.09
N GLU A 31 -14.54 5.32 1.84
CA GLU A 31 -15.20 5.17 3.13
C GLU A 31 -16.68 4.82 2.97
N LEU A 32 -17.13 3.84 3.75
CA LEU A 32 -18.50 3.36 3.80
C LEU A 32 -19.14 3.65 5.17
N ALA A 33 -18.32 3.68 6.21
CA ALA A 33 -18.67 4.03 7.58
C ALA A 33 -17.39 4.46 8.34
N LEU A 34 -17.55 4.97 9.56
CA LEU A 34 -16.41 5.33 10.42
C LEU A 34 -15.39 4.18 10.59
N ASN A 35 -15.87 2.94 10.67
CA ASN A 35 -15.06 1.73 10.81
C ASN A 35 -15.00 0.86 9.55
N ASN A 36 -15.48 1.36 8.41
CA ASN A 36 -15.54 0.58 7.18
C ASN A 36 -15.04 1.39 5.97
N GLN A 37 -14.07 0.84 5.27
CA GLN A 37 -13.43 1.41 4.10
C GLN A 37 -12.93 0.31 3.18
N ASP A 38 -13.23 0.45 1.89
CA ASP A 38 -12.77 -0.46 0.84
C ASP A 38 -11.62 0.19 0.06
N VAL A 39 -10.70 -0.64 -0.45
CA VAL A 39 -9.86 -0.23 -1.58
C VAL A 39 -10.64 -0.53 -2.86
N VAL A 40 -10.80 0.48 -3.71
CA VAL A 40 -11.52 0.38 -4.98
C VAL A 40 -10.64 0.88 -6.13
N MET A 41 -11.00 0.48 -7.35
CA MET A 41 -10.28 0.85 -8.57
C MET A 41 -11.23 1.25 -9.70
N ARG A 42 -10.80 2.19 -10.54
CA ARG A 42 -11.35 2.44 -11.87
C ARG A 42 -10.29 2.32 -12.94
N ARG A 43 -10.71 1.86 -14.12
CA ARG A 43 -9.86 1.63 -15.29
C ARG A 43 -10.20 2.59 -16.42
N SER A 44 -9.18 3.10 -17.09
CA SER A 44 -9.28 3.87 -18.32
C SER A 44 -8.47 3.20 -19.43
N HIS A 45 -9.04 3.19 -20.63
CA HIS A 45 -8.39 2.70 -21.85
C HIS A 45 -8.00 3.83 -22.82
N ASP A 46 -8.20 5.09 -22.41
CA ASP A 46 -8.04 6.29 -23.23
C ASP A 46 -7.20 7.38 -22.53
N GLY A 47 -6.25 6.94 -21.67
CA GLY A 47 -5.31 7.85 -21.01
C GLY A 47 -5.93 8.72 -19.91
N GLY A 48 -7.06 8.29 -19.34
CA GLY A 48 -7.78 8.98 -18.26
C GLY A 48 -8.89 9.91 -18.74
N ALA A 49 -9.20 9.95 -20.04
CA ALA A 49 -10.28 10.77 -20.57
C ALA A 49 -11.67 10.23 -20.17
N SER A 50 -11.82 8.91 -20.11
CA SER A 50 -12.99 8.23 -19.55
C SER A 50 -12.59 7.08 -18.62
N TRP A 51 -13.49 6.75 -17.70
CA TRP A 51 -13.26 5.74 -16.67
C TRP A 51 -14.41 4.73 -16.67
N GLY A 52 -14.05 3.45 -16.72
CA GLY A 52 -14.96 2.32 -16.62
C GLY A 52 -15.59 2.17 -15.24
N PRO A 53 -16.38 1.10 -15.02
CA PRO A 53 -17.08 0.86 -13.76
C PRO A 53 -16.13 0.73 -12.56
N LEU A 54 -16.68 0.94 -11.37
CA LEU A 54 -15.98 0.74 -10.11
C LEU A 54 -15.77 -0.74 -9.82
N THR A 55 -14.55 -1.13 -9.47
CA THR A 55 -14.18 -2.47 -8.99
C THR A 55 -13.77 -2.39 -7.53
N THR A 56 -14.36 -3.20 -6.66
CA THR A 56 -13.83 -3.39 -5.29
C THR A 56 -12.61 -4.30 -5.37
N VAL A 57 -11.47 -3.79 -4.94
CA VAL A 57 -10.17 -4.48 -4.96
C VAL A 57 -9.96 -5.23 -3.64
N ALA A 58 -10.34 -4.63 -2.52
CA ALA A 58 -10.27 -5.22 -1.20
C ALA A 58 -11.40 -4.67 -0.31
N GLY A 59 -11.83 -5.46 0.68
CA GLY A 59 -12.86 -5.06 1.65
C GLY A 59 -14.29 -5.53 1.32
N ALA A 60 -14.52 -6.11 0.13
CA ALA A 60 -15.83 -6.58 -0.30
C ALA A 60 -16.50 -7.51 0.73
N GLY A 61 -17.64 -7.08 1.29
CA GLY A 61 -18.41 -7.85 2.28
C GLY A 61 -17.77 -7.92 3.67
N LEU A 62 -16.71 -7.15 3.93
CA LEU A 62 -16.05 -7.05 5.22
C LEU A 62 -16.42 -5.72 5.90
N VAL A 63 -16.23 -5.68 7.22
CA VAL A 63 -16.23 -4.43 7.99
C VAL A 63 -14.79 -4.23 8.47
N THR A 64 -14.01 -3.54 7.67
CA THR A 64 -12.58 -3.32 7.86
C THR A 64 -12.21 -1.95 7.31
N ARG A 65 -11.08 -1.41 7.74
CA ARG A 65 -10.54 -0.14 7.24
C ARG A 65 -9.41 -0.38 6.27
N ASP A 66 -9.75 -0.75 5.03
CA ASP A 66 -8.76 -1.00 3.98
C ASP A 66 -8.41 0.31 3.27
N GLY A 67 -7.15 0.74 3.30
CA GLY A 67 -6.75 2.07 2.82
C GLY A 67 -5.29 2.18 2.40
N MET A 68 -4.89 3.39 1.97
CA MET A 68 -3.54 3.73 1.53
C MET A 68 -2.99 2.75 0.48
N PRO A 69 -3.71 2.52 -0.64
CA PRO A 69 -3.31 1.50 -1.61
C PRO A 69 -2.02 1.87 -2.33
N GLY A 70 -1.16 0.88 -2.52
CA GLY A 70 -0.05 0.90 -3.49
C GLY A 70 -0.09 -0.35 -4.36
N VAL A 71 0.43 -0.27 -5.59
CA VAL A 71 0.40 -1.42 -6.52
C VAL A 71 1.76 -1.61 -7.19
N ALA A 72 2.17 -2.87 -7.33
CA ALA A 72 3.34 -3.25 -8.13
C ALA A 72 3.05 -4.49 -8.97
N THR A 73 3.70 -4.59 -10.13
CA THR A 73 3.76 -5.82 -10.94
C THR A 73 5.00 -6.64 -10.59
N TYR A 74 4.87 -7.96 -10.66
CA TYR A 74 5.97 -8.88 -10.44
C TYR A 74 5.75 -10.19 -11.20
N TRP A 75 6.83 -10.94 -11.41
CA TRP A 75 6.74 -12.30 -11.94
C TRP A 75 6.46 -13.27 -10.79
N ASP A 76 5.36 -14.02 -10.85
CA ASP A 76 5.00 -14.95 -9.76
C ASP A 76 5.65 -16.32 -9.89
N GLY A 77 6.49 -16.54 -10.90
CA GLY A 77 7.04 -17.84 -11.27
C GLY A 77 6.40 -18.43 -12.53
N THR A 78 5.19 -17.98 -12.89
CA THR A 78 4.41 -18.51 -14.03
C THR A 78 3.89 -17.45 -14.97
N GLN A 79 3.55 -16.27 -14.46
CA GLN A 79 3.05 -15.15 -15.25
C GLN A 79 3.34 -13.81 -14.55
N THR A 80 3.16 -12.72 -15.30
CA THR A 80 3.09 -11.39 -14.70
C THR A 80 1.83 -11.31 -13.84
N ALA A 81 2.03 -10.99 -12.57
CA ALA A 81 0.98 -10.73 -11.59
C ALA A 81 1.06 -9.29 -11.09
N MET A 82 0.00 -8.85 -10.44
CA MET A 82 -0.10 -7.58 -9.74
C MET A 82 -0.32 -7.86 -8.25
N MET A 83 0.28 -7.03 -7.40
CA MET A 83 0.04 -7.01 -5.97
C MET A 83 -0.43 -5.62 -5.59
N VAL A 84 -1.59 -5.55 -4.94
CA VAL A 84 -2.01 -4.36 -4.19
C VAL A 84 -1.58 -4.56 -2.75
N ILE A 85 -1.03 -3.52 -2.14
CA ILE A 85 -0.70 -3.44 -0.72
C ILE A 85 -1.54 -2.33 -0.09
N PHE A 86 -2.02 -2.54 1.12
CA PHE A 86 -2.89 -1.58 1.82
C PHE A 86 -2.82 -1.81 3.34
N GLU A 87 -3.18 -0.79 4.11
CA GLU A 87 -3.41 -0.94 5.55
C GLU A 87 -4.82 -1.47 5.81
N SER A 88 -5.03 -2.24 6.88
CA SER A 88 -6.31 -2.89 7.15
C SER A 88 -6.63 -3.02 8.63
N GLY A 89 -7.89 -2.75 8.98
CA GLY A 89 -8.45 -2.93 10.34
C GLY A 89 -8.15 -1.78 11.30
N TYR A 90 -8.24 -2.03 12.60
CA TYR A 90 -7.72 -1.14 13.64
C TYR A 90 -7.50 -1.96 14.93
N PRO A 91 -6.29 -2.01 15.52
CA PRO A 91 -5.01 -1.47 15.03
C PRO A 91 -4.66 -1.91 13.60
N PHE A 92 -3.96 -1.05 12.86
CA PHE A 92 -3.68 -1.30 11.45
C PHE A 92 -2.60 -2.37 11.27
N ARG A 93 -2.74 -3.15 10.20
CA ARG A 93 -1.74 -4.11 9.71
C ARG A 93 -1.56 -3.96 8.20
N ILE A 94 -0.45 -4.48 7.68
CA ILE A 94 -0.16 -4.43 6.24
C ILE A 94 -0.67 -5.69 5.56
N VAL A 95 -1.55 -5.50 4.58
CA VAL A 95 -2.24 -6.57 3.86
C VAL A 95 -2.00 -6.42 2.37
N THR A 96 -2.02 -7.55 1.66
CA THR A 96 -1.92 -7.60 0.21
C THR A 96 -3.03 -8.43 -0.40
N GLU A 97 -3.42 -8.10 -1.63
CA GLU A 97 -4.19 -8.97 -2.52
C GLU A 97 -3.46 -9.10 -3.87
N LYS A 98 -3.73 -10.19 -4.59
CA LYS A 98 -3.08 -10.56 -5.84
C LYS A 98 -4.08 -10.56 -6.99
N SER A 99 -3.65 -10.04 -8.13
CA SER A 99 -4.32 -10.21 -9.41
C SER A 99 -3.39 -10.86 -10.44
N VAL A 100 -3.95 -11.69 -11.30
CA VAL A 100 -3.27 -12.38 -12.41
C VAL A 100 -3.89 -12.04 -13.77
N ASP A 101 -4.85 -11.12 -13.79
CA ASP A 101 -5.67 -10.73 -14.93
C ASP A 101 -5.74 -9.20 -15.08
N SER A 102 -4.59 -8.56 -14.86
CA SER A 102 -4.40 -7.10 -14.96
C SER A 102 -5.34 -6.27 -14.08
N GLY A 103 -5.74 -6.80 -12.92
CA GLY A 103 -6.61 -6.15 -11.96
C GLY A 103 -8.11 -6.33 -12.22
N ALA A 104 -8.50 -7.28 -13.08
CA ALA A 104 -9.92 -7.61 -13.27
C ALA A 104 -10.49 -8.37 -12.06
N THR A 105 -9.70 -9.26 -11.44
CA THR A 105 -10.02 -9.94 -10.19
C THR A 105 -8.88 -9.84 -9.19
N TRP A 106 -9.23 -9.79 -7.90
CA TRP A 106 -8.31 -9.71 -6.77
C TRP A 106 -8.63 -10.81 -5.77
N THR A 107 -7.60 -11.54 -5.34
CA THR A 107 -7.72 -12.72 -4.49
C THR A 107 -6.52 -12.82 -3.54
N GLN A 108 -6.44 -13.89 -2.75
CA GLN A 108 -5.28 -14.20 -1.89
C GLN A 108 -4.95 -13.12 -0.83
N ARG A 109 -5.98 -12.60 -0.16
CA ARG A 109 -5.83 -11.66 0.97
C ARG A 109 -4.88 -12.21 2.03
N THR A 110 -3.72 -11.56 2.19
CA THR A 110 -2.63 -12.02 3.04
C THR A 110 -2.13 -10.87 3.91
N THR A 111 -2.02 -11.07 5.22
CA THR A 111 -1.32 -10.12 6.11
C THR A 111 0.19 -10.36 5.99
N ILE A 112 0.94 -9.35 5.57
CA ILE A 112 2.40 -9.44 5.41
C ILE A 112 3.15 -8.86 6.60
N TYR A 113 2.49 -7.99 7.37
CA TYR A 113 3.04 -7.44 8.59
C TYR A 113 1.94 -7.06 9.59
N ALA A 114 2.10 -7.47 10.84
CA ALA A 114 1.28 -7.03 11.96
C ALA A 114 2.21 -6.82 13.16
N PRO A 115 2.33 -5.59 13.67
CA PRO A 115 3.17 -5.35 14.84
C PRO A 115 2.54 -6.00 16.08
N PRO A 116 3.36 -6.44 17.06
CA PRO A 116 2.87 -7.05 18.27
C PRO A 116 2.19 -6.01 19.18
N GLY A 117 1.49 -6.49 20.22
CA GLY A 117 1.04 -5.64 21.32
C GLY A 117 -0.13 -4.69 21.00
N GLY A 118 -0.87 -4.92 19.92
CA GLY A 118 -1.99 -4.05 19.53
C GLY A 118 -1.54 -2.69 18.98
N LEU A 119 -0.31 -2.63 18.48
CA LEU A 119 0.27 -1.45 17.83
C LEU A 119 -0.15 -1.44 16.35
N SER A 120 0.15 -0.35 15.64
CA SER A 120 -0.28 -0.16 14.25
C SER A 120 0.88 -0.18 13.27
N ALA A 121 0.63 -0.73 12.09
CA ALA A 121 1.43 -0.55 10.90
C ALA A 121 0.53 -0.14 9.75
N GLY A 122 0.88 0.94 9.07
CA GLY A 122 0.02 1.57 8.07
C GLY A 122 0.81 2.36 7.03
N SER A 123 0.08 3.04 6.15
CA SER A 123 0.62 3.77 4.99
C SER A 123 1.63 2.95 4.16
N PRO A 124 1.30 1.72 3.74
CA PRO A 124 2.27 0.94 2.98
C PRO A 124 2.45 1.47 1.56
N GLN A 125 3.64 1.22 1.01
CA GLN A 125 3.94 1.31 -0.41
C GLN A 125 4.76 0.09 -0.82
N ILE A 126 4.73 -0.27 -2.10
CA ILE A 126 5.41 -1.45 -2.64
C ILE A 126 6.09 -1.12 -3.96
N ALA A 127 7.30 -1.64 -4.15
CA ALA A 127 8.04 -1.56 -5.40
C ALA A 127 8.57 -2.93 -5.81
N SER A 128 8.65 -3.15 -7.13
CA SER A 128 9.32 -4.31 -7.73
C SER A 128 10.75 -3.93 -8.09
N VAL A 129 11.72 -4.76 -7.69
CA VAL A 129 13.16 -4.56 -7.93
C VAL A 129 13.80 -5.88 -8.32
N GLY A 130 14.23 -5.96 -9.57
CA GLY A 130 14.69 -7.22 -10.16
C GLY A 130 13.59 -8.28 -10.07
N SER A 131 13.91 -9.40 -9.42
CA SER A 131 12.97 -10.50 -9.14
C SER A 131 12.32 -10.42 -7.75
N HIS A 132 12.45 -9.29 -7.04
CA HIS A 132 11.97 -9.12 -5.67
C HIS A 132 10.90 -8.03 -5.57
N LEU A 133 10.09 -8.13 -4.53
CA LEU A 133 9.21 -7.08 -4.05
C LEU A 133 9.79 -6.49 -2.76
N VAL A 134 9.67 -5.18 -2.60
CA VAL A 134 10.03 -4.47 -1.37
C VAL A 134 8.82 -3.65 -0.94
N ALA A 135 8.34 -3.93 0.27
CA ALA A 135 7.30 -3.14 0.91
C ALA A 135 7.91 -2.24 1.97
N VAL A 136 7.43 -1.01 2.05
CA VAL A 136 7.78 -0.02 3.08
C VAL A 136 6.50 0.43 3.76
N PHE A 137 6.54 0.66 5.07
CA PHE A 137 5.39 1.08 5.85
C PHE A 137 5.86 1.83 7.10
N MET A 138 4.93 2.54 7.74
CA MET A 138 5.19 3.18 9.04
C MET A 138 4.58 2.37 10.17
N THR A 139 5.22 2.34 11.35
CA THR A 139 4.73 1.61 12.52
C THR A 139 5.17 2.26 13.84
N ASP A 140 4.31 2.26 14.85
CA ASP A 140 4.61 2.77 16.20
C ASP A 140 5.18 1.69 17.15
N GLU A 141 5.52 0.50 16.64
CA GLU A 141 5.82 -0.65 17.48
C GLU A 141 7.11 -0.53 18.34
N ASN A 142 8.08 0.27 17.90
CA ASN A 142 9.33 0.52 18.65
C ASN A 142 9.37 1.94 19.23
N SER A 143 8.29 2.70 19.11
CA SER A 143 8.19 3.98 19.79
C SER A 143 7.90 3.74 21.27
N SER A 144 8.69 4.33 22.17
CA SER A 144 8.38 4.29 23.60
C SER A 144 7.06 5.00 23.95
N GLN A 145 6.53 5.82 23.04
CA GLN A 145 5.28 6.57 23.23
C GLN A 145 4.05 5.77 22.81
N HIS A 146 4.17 4.75 21.96
CA HIS A 146 3.05 3.94 21.43
C HIS A 146 1.81 4.77 21.06
N ASN A 147 2.04 5.90 20.38
CA ASN A 147 1.01 6.88 20.05
C ASN A 147 0.93 6.98 18.52
N TRP A 148 0.07 6.15 17.95
CA TRP A 148 -0.24 6.15 16.52
C TRP A 148 -1.07 7.37 16.11
N PRO A 149 -0.76 8.04 14.98
CA PRO A 149 0.41 7.85 14.13
C PRO A 149 1.63 8.69 14.57
N ASN A 150 1.50 9.52 15.62
CA ASN A 150 2.41 10.64 15.97
C ASN A 150 3.87 10.28 16.28
N TYR A 151 4.24 9.02 16.48
CA TYR A 151 5.63 8.60 16.69
C TYR A 151 6.00 7.36 15.89
N ALA A 152 5.44 7.22 14.69
CA ALA A 152 5.80 6.13 13.80
C ALA A 152 7.29 6.19 13.40
N GLN A 153 7.83 5.01 13.09
CA GLN A 153 9.11 4.79 12.45
C GLN A 153 8.87 4.20 11.07
N ILE A 154 9.85 4.24 10.16
CA ILE A 154 9.74 3.58 8.85
C ILE A 154 10.41 2.22 8.91
N LYS A 155 9.71 1.19 8.44
CA LYS A 155 10.25 -0.16 8.27
C LYS A 155 10.03 -0.67 6.86
N THR A 156 10.82 -1.67 6.50
CA THR A 156 10.68 -2.41 5.25
C THR A 156 10.69 -3.91 5.47
N VAL A 157 10.01 -4.63 4.57
CA VAL A 157 10.16 -6.07 4.37
C VAL A 157 10.42 -6.32 2.88
N ALA A 158 11.21 -7.34 2.57
CA ALA A 158 11.50 -7.75 1.19
C ALA A 158 11.06 -9.19 0.95
N SER A 159 10.65 -9.51 -0.28
CA SER A 159 10.29 -10.87 -0.65
C SER A 159 11.52 -11.77 -0.62
N THR A 160 11.43 -12.88 0.11
CA THR A 160 12.45 -13.93 0.17
C THR A 160 12.12 -15.11 -0.75
N GLN A 161 10.83 -15.30 -1.05
CA GLN A 161 10.36 -16.29 -2.00
C GLN A 161 9.10 -15.77 -2.68
N ILE A 162 9.00 -15.94 -3.99
CA ILE A 162 7.82 -15.62 -4.79
C ILE A 162 7.35 -16.89 -5.49
N SER A 163 6.05 -17.14 -5.47
CA SER A 163 5.41 -18.26 -6.16
C SER A 163 3.97 -17.90 -6.59
N PRO A 164 3.31 -18.73 -7.42
CA PRO A 164 1.92 -18.50 -7.79
C PRO A 164 0.96 -18.53 -6.59
N ASN A 165 1.34 -19.23 -5.51
CA ASN A 165 0.55 -19.40 -4.30
C ASN A 165 0.77 -18.29 -3.26
N GLY A 166 1.68 -17.34 -3.51
CA GLY A 166 1.94 -16.22 -2.62
C GLY A 166 3.42 -15.87 -2.48
N VAL A 167 3.66 -14.86 -1.65
CA VAL A 167 4.99 -14.29 -1.39
C VAL A 167 5.35 -14.50 0.08
N ARG A 168 6.57 -14.99 0.33
CA ARG A 168 7.16 -14.99 1.68
C ARG A 168 8.03 -13.75 1.83
N TRP A 169 7.97 -13.16 3.02
CA TRP A 169 8.64 -11.91 3.35
C TRP A 169 9.73 -12.12 4.38
N SER A 170 10.75 -11.27 4.34
CA SER A 170 11.79 -11.19 5.36
C SER A 170 11.21 -10.70 6.69
N PRO A 171 11.94 -10.86 7.80
CA PRO A 171 11.76 -10.00 8.96
C PRO A 171 11.84 -8.51 8.57
N SER A 172 11.17 -7.66 9.34
CA SER A 172 11.22 -6.21 9.10
C SER A 172 12.57 -5.61 9.49
N SER A 173 12.98 -4.57 8.77
CA SER A 173 14.18 -3.78 9.06
C SER A 173 13.80 -2.31 9.19
N ALA A 174 14.38 -1.62 10.18
CA ALA A 174 14.16 -0.19 10.37
C ALA A 174 14.95 0.62 9.34
N ILE A 175 14.28 1.59 8.73
CA ILE A 175 14.85 2.53 7.74
C ILE A 175 15.02 3.92 8.37
N ALA A 176 14.05 4.35 9.16
CA ALA A 176 14.08 5.62 9.87
C ALA A 176 13.46 5.47 11.25
N GLY A 177 13.99 6.22 12.23
CA GLY A 177 13.53 6.19 13.62
C GLY A 177 12.19 6.91 13.83
N ALA A 178 11.80 7.08 15.09
CA ALA A 178 10.55 7.73 15.47
C ALA A 178 10.40 9.14 14.87
N SER A 179 9.15 9.54 14.64
CA SER A 179 8.78 10.78 13.95
C SER A 179 9.11 10.77 12.45
N SER A 180 8.85 9.61 11.83
CA SER A 180 8.98 9.38 10.39
C SER A 180 7.68 8.78 9.84
N TYR A 181 7.14 9.36 8.77
CA TYR A 181 5.78 9.06 8.31
C TYR A 181 5.67 8.94 6.80
N TRP A 182 4.53 8.40 6.35
CA TRP A 182 4.06 8.45 4.96
C TRP A 182 5.13 8.04 3.94
N PRO A 183 5.65 6.81 4.03
CA PRO A 183 6.74 6.41 3.17
C PRO A 183 6.29 6.22 1.72
N GLY A 184 7.21 6.45 0.79
CA GLY A 184 7.09 6.12 -0.63
C GLY A 184 8.16 5.11 -1.06
N ALA A 185 7.85 4.25 -2.02
CA ALA A 185 8.80 3.31 -2.62
C ALA A 185 8.76 3.38 -4.14
N TYR A 186 9.92 3.56 -4.76
CA TYR A 186 10.05 3.66 -6.22
C TYR A 186 11.21 2.81 -6.71
N LYS A 187 11.02 2.05 -7.78
CA LYS A 187 12.11 1.35 -8.44
C LYS A 187 13.09 2.38 -9.00
N LYS A 188 14.36 2.31 -8.61
CA LYS A 188 15.43 3.09 -9.24
C LYS A 188 16.05 2.31 -10.40
N ASP A 189 16.35 1.03 -10.17
CA ASP A 189 16.91 0.09 -11.14
C ASP A 189 16.61 -1.35 -10.68
N ASP A 190 17.19 -2.36 -11.34
CA ASP A 190 16.94 -3.77 -11.02
C ASP A 190 17.56 -4.26 -9.70
N GLY A 191 18.39 -3.45 -9.05
CA GLY A 191 18.99 -3.77 -7.75
C GLY A 191 18.58 -2.83 -6.61
N ASN A 192 17.93 -1.69 -6.91
CA ASN A 192 17.73 -0.63 -5.94
C ASN A 192 16.29 -0.07 -5.94
N VAL A 193 15.77 0.16 -4.72
CA VAL A 193 14.56 0.96 -4.45
C VAL A 193 15.00 2.32 -3.91
N PHE A 194 14.37 3.39 -4.39
CA PHE A 194 14.38 4.69 -3.72
C PHE A 194 13.23 4.76 -2.71
N LEU A 195 13.58 4.97 -1.43
CA LEU A 195 12.61 5.16 -0.36
C LEU A 195 12.53 6.63 0.03
N THR A 196 11.31 7.13 0.19
CA THR A 196 11.03 8.48 0.70
C THR A 196 10.21 8.37 1.97
N TYR A 197 10.27 9.39 2.81
CA TYR A 197 9.41 9.55 3.99
C TYR A 197 9.41 11.00 4.43
N VAL A 198 8.41 11.37 5.23
CA VAL A 198 8.32 12.67 5.89
C VAL A 198 8.98 12.55 7.26
N ALA A 199 9.97 13.40 7.54
CA ALA A 199 10.66 13.47 8.83
C ALA A 199 10.28 14.73 9.61
N GLY A 200 10.13 14.63 10.93
CA GLY A 200 9.92 15.78 11.82
C GLY A 200 8.70 15.63 12.72
N PRO A 201 8.36 16.64 13.54
CA PRO A 201 7.11 16.62 14.30
C PRO A 201 5.92 16.52 13.34
N SER A 202 4.87 15.80 13.72
CA SER A 202 3.69 15.45 12.88
C SER A 202 2.81 16.62 12.43
N TYR A 203 3.36 17.83 12.31
CA TYR A 203 2.67 19.03 11.88
C TYR A 203 3.52 19.74 10.82
N MET A 204 2.91 19.96 9.65
CA MET A 204 3.37 20.76 8.49
C MET A 204 3.97 19.97 7.32
N LEU A 205 3.12 19.81 6.29
CA LEU A 205 3.49 19.85 4.87
C LEU A 205 4.53 20.95 4.63
N SER A 206 5.82 20.60 4.62
CA SER A 206 6.90 21.18 3.78
C SER A 206 8.26 20.98 4.46
N LEU A 207 8.95 19.86 4.23
CA LEU A 207 10.40 19.78 4.45
C LEU A 207 11.06 18.78 3.48
N PRO A 208 12.34 19.00 3.12
CA PRO A 208 12.93 18.53 1.86
C PRO A 208 13.13 17.01 1.84
N VAL A 209 12.84 16.43 0.67
CA VAL A 209 13.18 15.03 0.34
C VAL A 209 14.68 14.85 0.49
N SER A 210 15.09 14.12 1.53
CA SER A 210 16.48 13.71 1.69
C SER A 210 16.72 12.47 0.84
N VAL A 211 17.39 12.64 -0.30
CA VAL A 211 17.89 11.53 -1.11
C VAL A 211 19.08 10.93 -0.36
N ILE A 212 18.87 9.84 0.38
CA ILE A 212 19.97 9.06 0.96
C ILE A 212 20.43 8.08 -0.13
N GLY A 213 21.41 8.49 -0.92
CA GLY A 213 22.18 7.61 -1.80
C GLY A 213 23.60 7.42 -1.26
N ARG A 214 24.09 6.19 -1.28
CA ARG A 214 25.53 5.94 -1.45
C ARG A 214 25.75 5.42 -2.85
#